data_AF-A0A445AFY1-F1
#
_entry.id   AF-A0A445AFY1-F1
#
_cell.length_a   1.000
_cell.length_b   1.000
_cell.length_c   1.000
_cell.angle_alpha   90.00
_cell.angle_beta   90.00
_cell.angle_gamma   90.00
#
_symmetry.space_group_name_H-M   'P 1'
#
loop_
_entity.id
_entity.type
_entity.pdbx_description
1 polymer ?
#
loop_
_entity_poly.entity_id
_entity_poly.type
_entity_poly.pdbx_seq_one_letter_code
_entity_poly.pdbx_strand_id
1 'polypeptide(L)'
;MTWLFNPFTFTIGTHGNCEPVVCAMILWTIICLMKGNLLQSAFWHGLIVHFRIYPIIYAVPIVLVFYPNFFPSNRKPILENWTAAQAERLNDGNCLCSLHNLLKCIFTRKRLMFGLVSAAVFFLFTGLSYYLYGWEFLHEALLYHLTRTDPRHNFSIYFYHIYLHYGYDISVVEKLISFLPQFMVQLVLIFCFAKDLPFCLFAQTVAFVAFNKVITAQYFVWFFCLLPLILPWSKMKLKWDGTLCILSWMGAQVHWLMWGYLLEFKGINVFLELWVASLVFHAANVFILTLVIRHHTFSSFFLGLEDVKSKNVAKLE
;
A
#
# COMPACT_ATOMS: atom_id res chain seq x y z
N MET A 1 -19.55 6.19 -0.97
CA MET A 1 -20.49 5.70 0.06
C MET A 1 -20.18 4.27 0.50
N THR A 2 -19.93 3.33 -0.41
CA THR A 2 -19.70 1.90 -0.11
C THR A 2 -18.56 1.62 0.89
N TRP A 3 -17.48 2.41 0.89
CA TRP A 3 -16.39 2.25 1.85
C TRP A 3 -16.75 2.72 3.28
N LEU A 4 -17.50 3.83 3.40
CA LEU A 4 -17.88 4.38 4.71
C LEU A 4 -18.85 3.46 5.46
N PHE A 5 -19.73 2.76 4.73
CA PHE A 5 -20.66 1.78 5.28
C PHE A 5 -20.09 0.37 5.38
N ASN A 6 -18.79 0.19 5.14
CA ASN A 6 -18.14 -1.08 5.44
C ASN A 6 -18.18 -1.29 6.96
N PRO A 7 -18.85 -2.34 7.48
CA PRO A 7 -19.00 -2.55 8.92
C PRO A 7 -17.65 -2.64 9.63
N PHE A 8 -16.61 -3.11 8.95
CA PHE A 8 -15.26 -3.20 9.48
C PHE A 8 -14.64 -1.80 9.69
N THR A 9 -14.82 -0.90 8.72
CA THR A 9 -14.29 0.48 8.80
C THR A 9 -15.05 1.30 9.84
N PHE A 10 -16.38 1.14 9.89
CA PHE A 10 -17.21 1.80 10.89
C PHE A 10 -16.84 1.36 12.32
N THR A 11 -16.75 0.05 12.55
CA THR A 11 -16.44 -0.51 13.88
C THR A 11 -15.06 -0.07 14.36
N ILE A 12 -14.05 -0.11 13.50
CA ILE A 12 -12.69 0.34 13.87
C ILE A 12 -12.67 1.84 14.20
N GLY A 13 -13.42 2.66 13.45
CA GLY A 13 -13.57 4.08 13.74
C GLY A 13 -14.24 4.35 15.09
N THR A 14 -15.30 3.61 15.44
CA THR A 14 -16.01 3.78 16.72
C THR A 14 -15.20 3.33 17.94
N HIS A 15 -14.21 2.45 17.75
CA HIS A 15 -13.23 2.09 18.79
C HIS A 15 -12.12 3.14 19.01
N GLY A 16 -12.26 4.35 18.44
CA GLY A 16 -11.35 5.47 18.67
C GLY A 16 -10.09 5.46 17.80
N ASN A 17 -10.05 4.66 16.73
CA ASN A 17 -8.91 4.62 15.82
C ASN A 17 -9.07 5.64 14.68
N CYS A 18 -8.00 6.38 14.38
CA CYS A 18 -7.95 7.38 13.33
C CYS A 18 -7.65 6.84 11.91
N GLU A 19 -7.58 5.51 11.70
CA GLU A 19 -7.36 4.93 10.36
C GLU A 19 -8.27 5.49 9.26
N PRO A 20 -9.58 5.76 9.49
CA PRO A 20 -10.41 6.33 8.44
C PRO A 20 -9.95 7.72 7.98
N VAL A 21 -9.39 8.54 8.89
CA VAL A 21 -8.83 9.87 8.57
C VAL A 21 -7.60 9.71 7.69
N VAL A 22 -6.71 8.76 8.04
CA VAL A 22 -5.52 8.43 7.25
C VAL A 22 -5.93 8.00 5.84
N CYS A 23 -6.89 7.08 5.72
CA CYS A 23 -7.42 6.65 4.42
C CYS A 23 -8.01 7.82 3.61
N ALA A 24 -8.72 8.76 4.24
CA ALA A 24 -9.24 9.94 3.56
C ALA A 24 -8.11 10.84 3.03
N MET A 25 -7.04 11.02 3.81
CA MET A 25 -5.85 11.77 3.39
C MET A 25 -5.10 11.10 2.23
N ILE A 26 -5.04 9.76 2.17
CA ILE A 26 -4.48 9.02 1.01
C ILE A 26 -5.28 9.36 -0.24
N LEU A 27 -6.60 9.19 -0.17
CA LEU A 27 -7.48 9.46 -1.31
C LEU A 27 -7.40 10.93 -1.75
N TRP A 28 -7.30 11.85 -0.79
CA TRP A 28 -7.12 13.28 -1.09
C TRP A 28 -5.78 13.56 -1.76
N THR A 29 -4.70 12.89 -1.35
CA THR A 29 -3.39 12.96 -2.01
C THR A 29 -3.48 12.49 -3.46
N ILE A 30 -4.16 11.36 -3.71
CA ILE A 30 -4.41 10.85 -5.07
C ILE A 30 -5.22 11.88 -5.90
N ILE A 31 -6.26 12.50 -5.33
CA ILE A 31 -7.04 13.54 -6.01
C ILE A 31 -6.17 14.76 -6.35
N CYS A 32 -5.28 15.17 -5.46
CA CYS A 32 -4.35 16.28 -5.70
C CYS A 32 -3.37 15.96 -6.84
N LEU A 33 -2.86 14.72 -6.88
CA LEU A 33 -2.05 14.21 -7.99
C LEU A 33 -2.83 14.26 -9.31
N MET A 34 -4.08 13.79 -9.30
CA MET A 34 -4.96 13.83 -10.47
C MET A 34 -5.25 15.26 -10.94
N LYS A 35 -5.33 16.25 -10.04
CA LYS A 35 -5.51 17.66 -10.41
C LYS A 35 -4.21 18.32 -10.91
N GLY A 36 -3.08 17.62 -10.87
CA GLY A 36 -1.76 18.16 -11.23
C GLY A 36 -1.19 19.13 -10.19
N ASN A 37 -1.80 19.25 -9.00
CA ASN A 37 -1.30 20.12 -7.94
C ASN A 37 -0.22 19.41 -7.13
N LEU A 38 1.01 19.52 -7.61
CA LEU A 38 2.19 18.86 -7.06
C LEU A 38 2.49 19.30 -5.62
N LEU A 39 2.38 20.60 -5.32
CA LEU A 39 2.68 21.15 -3.99
C LEU A 39 1.67 20.66 -2.95
N GLN A 40 0.39 20.70 -3.29
CA GLN A 40 -0.65 20.23 -2.38
C GLN A 40 -0.53 18.72 -2.15
N SER A 41 -0.26 17.94 -3.20
CA SER A 41 0.00 16.51 -3.04
C SER A 41 1.20 16.23 -2.13
N ALA A 42 2.33 16.93 -2.33
CA ALA A 42 3.51 16.79 -1.49
C ALA A 42 3.23 17.14 -0.02
N PHE A 43 2.45 18.20 0.21
CA PHE A 43 2.04 18.60 1.56
C PHE A 43 1.21 17.52 2.24
N TRP A 44 0.16 17.01 1.60
CA TRP A 44 -0.70 15.96 2.18
C TRP A 44 0.04 14.64 2.36
N HIS A 45 0.97 14.31 1.45
CA HIS A 45 1.82 13.13 1.59
C HIS A 45 2.80 13.26 2.78
N GLY A 46 3.43 14.42 2.98
CA GLY A 46 4.29 14.63 4.15
C GLY A 46 3.51 14.58 5.47
N LEU A 47 2.33 15.20 5.48
CA LEU A 47 1.45 15.21 6.64
C LEU A 47 0.94 13.80 6.98
N ILE A 48 0.49 13.02 5.99
CA ILE A 48 -0.02 11.68 6.27
C ILE A 48 1.07 10.73 6.79
N VAL A 49 2.31 10.82 6.27
CA VAL A 49 3.44 10.02 6.75
C VAL A 49 3.79 10.38 8.20
N HIS A 50 3.56 11.63 8.62
CA HIS A 50 3.69 12.04 10.01
C HIS A 50 2.58 11.42 10.90
N PHE A 51 1.33 11.39 10.42
CA PHE A 51 0.21 10.77 11.16
C PHE A 51 0.37 9.26 11.31
N ARG A 52 0.81 8.57 10.25
CA ARG A 52 1.10 7.14 10.24
C ARG A 52 2.27 6.89 9.30
N ILE A 53 3.22 6.04 9.69
CA ILE A 53 4.44 5.83 8.90
C ILE A 53 4.19 5.03 7.61
N TYR A 54 3.25 4.07 7.61
CA TYR A 54 3.11 3.11 6.50
C TYR A 54 2.92 3.72 5.09
N PRO A 55 2.26 4.87 4.88
CA PRO A 55 2.13 5.50 3.56
C PRO A 55 3.48 5.91 2.96
N ILE A 56 4.59 5.83 3.71
CA ILE A 56 5.94 6.03 3.18
C ILE A 56 6.26 5.09 2.00
N ILE A 57 5.63 3.90 1.95
CA ILE A 57 5.79 2.96 0.82
C ILE A 57 5.31 3.54 -0.51
N TYR A 58 4.43 4.56 -0.47
CA TYR A 58 3.90 5.25 -1.65
C TYR A 58 4.83 6.33 -2.21
N ALA A 59 5.85 6.74 -1.46
CA ALA A 59 6.73 7.83 -1.87
C ALA A 59 7.42 7.54 -3.21
N VAL A 60 7.97 6.33 -3.36
CA VAL A 60 8.67 5.89 -4.57
C VAL A 60 7.75 5.84 -5.79
N PRO A 61 6.62 5.10 -5.80
CA PRO A 61 5.75 5.05 -6.98
C PRO A 61 5.18 6.43 -7.34
N ILE A 62 4.81 7.27 -6.37
CA ILE A 62 4.36 8.64 -6.64
C ILE A 62 5.46 9.45 -7.36
N VAL A 63 6.71 9.34 -6.91
CA VAL A 63 7.85 10.01 -7.57
C VAL A 63 8.09 9.49 -8.99
N LEU A 64 7.94 8.19 -9.23
CA LEU A 64 8.16 7.58 -10.54
C LEU A 64 7.11 7.99 -11.58
N VAL A 65 5.87 8.19 -11.14
CA VAL A 65 4.74 8.65 -11.97
C VAL A 65 4.97 10.03 -12.57
N PHE A 66 5.76 10.91 -11.93
CA PHE A 66 6.10 12.24 -12.45
C PHE A 66 7.11 12.19 -13.61
N TYR A 67 6.89 11.35 -14.61
CA TYR A 67 7.63 11.38 -15.86
C TYR A 67 7.37 12.70 -16.61
N PRO A 68 8.39 13.33 -17.22
CA PRO A 68 8.27 14.64 -17.86
C PRO A 68 7.18 14.74 -18.95
N ASN A 69 6.73 13.61 -19.51
CA ASN A 69 5.73 13.57 -20.58
C ASN A 69 4.26 13.49 -20.10
N PHE A 70 4.00 13.32 -18.79
CA PHE A 70 2.64 13.13 -18.25
C PHE A 70 1.96 14.39 -17.71
N PHE A 71 2.73 15.40 -17.30
CA PHE A 71 2.19 16.62 -16.67
C PHE A 71 2.78 17.88 -17.31
N PRO A 72 2.25 18.38 -18.43
CA PRO A 72 2.46 19.77 -18.80
C PRO A 72 1.84 20.66 -17.72
N SER A 73 2.54 21.75 -17.37
CA SER A 73 2.26 22.62 -16.20
C SER A 73 0.90 23.35 -16.24
N ASN A 74 0.01 23.05 -17.19
CA ASN A 74 -1.20 23.83 -17.48
C ASN A 74 -2.40 23.04 -18.03
N ARG A 75 -2.43 21.70 -17.97
CA ARG A 75 -3.61 20.91 -18.40
C ARG A 75 -4.00 19.85 -17.39
N LYS A 76 -5.30 19.74 -17.13
CA LYS A 76 -5.90 18.65 -16.34
C LYS A 76 -5.74 17.34 -17.13
N PRO A 77 -5.31 16.22 -16.51
CA PRO A 77 -5.32 14.93 -17.18
C PRO A 77 -6.76 14.55 -17.53
N ILE A 78 -6.96 14.05 -18.74
CA ILE A 78 -8.26 13.62 -19.25
C ILE A 78 -8.41 12.13 -18.93
N LEU A 79 -9.50 11.74 -18.27
CA LEU A 79 -9.89 10.35 -18.10
C LEU A 79 -10.31 9.82 -19.47
N GLU A 80 -9.61 8.82 -20.03
CA GLU A 80 -9.99 8.20 -21.30
C GLU A 80 -10.42 6.75 -21.09
N ASN A 81 -11.37 6.27 -21.90
CA ASN A 81 -11.80 4.88 -21.93
C ASN A 81 -10.70 4.00 -22.54
N TRP A 82 -10.32 2.95 -21.82
CA TRP A 82 -9.24 2.04 -22.22
C TRP A 82 -9.66 1.12 -23.38
N THR A 83 -8.80 1.00 -24.41
CA THR A 83 -8.99 0.05 -25.52
C THR A 83 -7.87 -1.00 -25.53
N ALA A 84 -8.22 -2.25 -25.87
CA ALA A 84 -7.34 -3.41 -25.76
C ALA A 84 -6.01 -3.29 -26.53
N ALA A 85 -5.96 -2.46 -27.59
CA ALA A 85 -4.75 -2.22 -28.39
C ALA A 85 -3.64 -1.44 -27.65
N GLN A 86 -3.98 -0.68 -26.60
CA GLN A 86 -2.99 0.06 -25.80
C GLN A 86 -2.24 -0.85 -24.79
N ALA A 87 -2.81 -2.03 -24.46
CA ALA A 87 -2.19 -2.99 -23.57
C ALA A 87 -1.00 -3.73 -24.20
N GLU A 88 -1.01 -3.95 -25.51
CA GLU A 88 0.02 -4.71 -26.22
C GLU A 88 1.32 -3.90 -26.44
N ARG A 89 1.24 -2.58 -26.58
CA ARG A 89 2.40 -1.71 -26.85
C ARG A 89 3.31 -1.45 -25.65
N LEU A 90 2.85 -1.70 -24.42
CA LEU A 90 3.61 -1.48 -23.19
C LEU A 90 4.40 -2.71 -22.72
N ASN A 91 4.23 -3.84 -23.42
CA ASN A 91 4.86 -5.12 -23.09
C ASN A 91 6.25 -5.29 -23.71
N ASP A 92 6.76 -4.28 -24.43
CA ASP A 92 8.10 -4.35 -25.01
C ASP A 92 9.17 -4.14 -23.92
N GLY A 93 9.94 -5.20 -23.72
CA GLY A 93 10.78 -5.45 -22.57
C GLY A 93 11.98 -4.52 -22.43
N ASN A 94 12.33 -4.23 -21.17
CA ASN A 94 13.70 -4.18 -20.65
C ASN A 94 13.68 -3.86 -19.15
N CYS A 95 13.47 -4.89 -18.31
CA CYS A 95 13.40 -4.76 -16.85
C CYS A 95 14.75 -4.41 -16.21
N LEU A 96 15.88 -4.85 -16.79
CA LEU A 96 17.21 -4.75 -16.18
C LEU A 96 17.97 -3.45 -16.50
N CYS A 97 17.64 -2.76 -17.60
CA CYS A 97 18.21 -1.44 -17.95
C CYS A 97 17.54 -0.27 -17.17
N SER A 98 16.74 -0.60 -16.15
CA SER A 98 15.79 0.31 -15.49
C SER A 98 16.38 1.03 -14.27
N LEU A 99 17.24 0.40 -13.46
CA LEU A 99 17.74 1.00 -12.19
C LEU A 99 18.58 2.27 -12.38
N HIS A 100 19.52 2.27 -13.33
CA HIS A 100 20.32 3.45 -13.67
C HIS A 100 19.46 4.57 -14.25
N ASN A 101 18.50 4.22 -15.13
CA ASN A 101 17.53 5.16 -15.65
C ASN A 101 16.60 5.68 -14.53
N LEU A 102 16.26 4.87 -13.54
CA LEU A 102 15.42 5.24 -12.40
C LEU A 102 16.12 6.24 -11.47
N LEU A 103 17.39 5.99 -11.16
CA LEU A 103 18.24 6.95 -10.44
C LEU A 103 18.34 8.27 -11.21
N LYS A 104 18.63 8.23 -12.51
CA LYS A 104 18.66 9.43 -13.36
C LYS A 104 17.30 10.14 -13.43
N CYS A 105 16.20 9.38 -13.42
CA CYS A 105 14.85 9.93 -13.43
C CYS A 105 14.46 10.56 -12.09
N ILE A 106 14.93 10.06 -10.93
CA ILE A 106 14.65 10.64 -9.59
C ILE A 106 15.09 12.12 -9.52
N PHE A 107 16.19 12.49 -10.19
CA PHE A 107 16.76 13.85 -10.15
C PHE A 107 16.02 14.91 -10.97
N THR A 108 14.79 14.65 -11.42
CA THR A 108 13.97 15.67 -12.10
C THR A 108 13.49 16.74 -11.10
N ARG A 109 13.53 18.03 -11.48
CA ARG A 109 13.13 19.17 -10.61
C ARG A 109 11.78 18.97 -9.89
N LYS A 110 10.76 18.47 -10.59
CA LYS A 110 9.42 18.21 -10.02
C LYS A 110 9.45 17.11 -8.94
N ARG A 111 10.24 16.06 -9.14
CA ARG A 111 10.36 14.93 -8.22
C ARG A 111 11.12 15.32 -6.96
N LEU A 112 12.23 16.04 -7.14
CA LEU A 112 12.97 16.62 -6.03
C LEU A 112 12.10 17.61 -5.23
N MET A 113 11.32 18.45 -5.91
CA MET A 113 10.39 19.35 -5.24
C MET A 113 9.34 18.61 -4.42
N PHE A 114 8.72 17.55 -4.97
CA PHE A 114 7.77 16.71 -4.22
C PHE A 114 8.43 16.09 -2.98
N GLY A 115 9.61 15.47 -3.17
CA GLY A 115 10.35 14.84 -2.08
C GLY A 115 10.75 15.84 -0.98
N LEU A 116 11.32 16.99 -1.35
CA LEU A 116 11.74 18.02 -0.42
C LEU A 116 10.56 18.65 0.34
N VAL A 117 9.46 18.97 -0.35
CA VAL A 117 8.26 19.55 0.30
C VAL A 117 7.62 18.52 1.24
N SER A 118 7.47 17.28 0.80
CA SER A 118 6.94 16.21 1.65
C SER A 118 7.83 15.95 2.87
N ALA A 119 9.15 15.94 2.70
CA ALA A 119 10.09 15.78 3.80
C ALA A 119 10.05 16.97 4.76
N ALA A 120 10.01 18.20 4.23
CA ALA A 120 9.93 19.41 5.05
C ALA A 120 8.67 19.43 5.92
N VAL A 121 7.51 19.06 5.35
CA VAL A 121 6.26 18.94 6.11
C VAL A 121 6.35 17.85 7.17
N PHE A 122 6.85 16.66 6.81
CA PHE A 122 7.04 15.57 7.77
C PHE A 122 7.93 15.98 8.96
N PHE A 123 9.10 16.56 8.70
CA PHE A 123 10.03 16.98 9.74
C PHE A 123 9.52 18.16 10.55
N LEU A 124 8.80 19.10 9.94
CA LEU A 124 8.21 20.24 10.65
C LEU A 124 7.16 19.80 11.67
N PHE A 125 6.21 18.95 11.26
CA PHE A 125 5.19 18.44 12.19
C PHE A 125 5.77 17.47 13.21
N THR A 126 6.73 16.63 12.82
CA THR A 126 7.44 15.74 13.76
C THR A 126 8.24 16.55 14.78
N GLY A 127 8.92 17.60 14.35
CA GLY A 127 9.66 18.52 15.23
C GLY A 127 8.74 19.31 16.16
N LEU A 128 7.58 19.76 15.68
CA LEU A 128 6.56 20.41 16.51
C LEU A 128 6.03 19.46 17.58
N SER A 129 5.67 18.23 17.21
CA SER A 129 5.20 17.22 18.17
C SER A 129 6.30 16.81 19.15
N TYR A 130 7.56 16.71 18.71
CA TYR A 130 8.69 16.48 19.60
C TYR A 130 8.92 17.66 20.57
N TYR A 131 8.73 18.89 20.12
CA TYR A 131 8.79 20.06 21.02
C TYR A 131 7.70 20.03 22.10
N LEU A 132 6.50 19.56 21.76
CA LEU A 132 5.37 19.49 22.70
C LEU A 132 5.44 18.30 23.66
N TYR A 133 5.87 17.13 23.19
CA TYR A 133 5.74 15.85 23.91
C TYR A 133 7.09 15.16 24.18
N GLY A 134 8.19 15.71 23.69
CA GLY A 134 9.54 15.19 23.92
C GLY A 134 9.80 13.81 23.31
N TRP A 135 10.68 13.06 23.97
CA TRP A 135 11.14 11.75 23.51
C TRP A 135 10.04 10.68 23.50
N GLU A 136 9.06 10.77 24.39
CA GLU A 136 7.94 9.82 24.46
C GLU A 136 7.17 9.78 23.14
N PHE A 137 6.87 10.95 22.56
CA PHE A 137 6.25 11.02 21.24
C PHE A 137 7.11 10.35 20.16
N LEU A 138 8.41 10.69 20.10
CA LEU A 138 9.29 10.15 19.06
C LEU A 138 9.42 8.63 19.17
N HIS A 139 9.50 8.11 20.40
CA HIS A 139 9.55 6.68 20.65
C HIS A 139 8.24 6.02 20.24
N GLU A 140 7.11 6.40 20.82
CA GLU A 140 5.83 5.72 20.60
C GLU A 140 5.26 5.90 19.19
N ALA A 141 5.38 7.11 18.62
CA ALA A 141 4.81 7.40 17.31
C ALA A 141 5.67 6.89 16.14
N LEU A 142 7.00 6.82 16.30
CA LEU A 142 7.90 6.49 15.19
C LEU A 142 8.79 5.26 15.48
N LEU A 143 9.66 5.33 16.49
CA LEU A 143 10.72 4.34 16.69
C LEU A 143 10.20 2.98 17.15
N TYR A 144 9.17 2.98 17.99
CA TYR A 144 8.53 1.78 18.51
C TYR A 144 8.04 0.88 17.38
N HIS A 145 7.51 1.44 16.28
CA HIS A 145 7.04 0.64 15.15
C HIS A 145 8.13 -0.15 14.42
N LEU A 146 9.39 0.29 14.49
CA LEU A 146 10.52 -0.44 13.90
C LEU A 146 10.92 -1.65 14.74
N THR A 147 10.87 -1.52 16.07
CA THR A 147 11.26 -2.56 17.02
C THR A 147 10.09 -3.41 17.48
N ARG A 148 8.84 -2.97 17.27
CA ARG A 148 7.61 -3.60 17.78
C ARG A 148 7.58 -5.08 17.43
N THR A 149 7.36 -5.89 18.46
CA THR A 149 7.11 -7.33 18.39
C THR A 149 5.80 -7.59 19.10
N ASP A 150 4.87 -8.26 18.42
CA ASP A 150 3.57 -8.60 18.98
C ASP A 150 3.46 -10.13 19.05
N PRO A 151 3.72 -10.73 20.22
CA PRO A 151 3.67 -12.19 20.40
C PRO A 151 2.24 -12.72 20.50
N ARG A 152 1.26 -11.84 20.75
CA ARG A 152 -0.17 -12.16 20.86
C ARG A 152 -0.94 -11.42 19.78
N HIS A 153 -2.17 -11.87 19.50
CA HIS A 153 -3.09 -11.17 18.59
C HIS A 153 -2.50 -10.76 17.23
N ASN A 154 -1.56 -11.55 16.72
CA ASN A 154 -0.80 -11.24 15.52
C ASN A 154 -1.06 -12.31 14.45
N PHE A 155 -1.69 -11.90 13.34
CA PHE A 155 -2.02 -12.79 12.23
C PHE A 155 -0.79 -13.22 11.41
N SER A 156 0.38 -12.63 11.68
CA SER A 156 1.58 -12.86 10.91
C SER A 156 2.16 -14.25 11.14
N ILE A 157 2.76 -14.82 10.10
CA ILE A 157 3.50 -16.09 10.16
C ILE A 157 4.64 -16.07 11.19
N TYR A 158 5.12 -14.87 11.53
CA TYR A 158 6.21 -14.66 12.47
C TYR A 158 5.78 -14.70 13.94
N PHE A 159 4.48 -14.67 14.26
CA PHE A 159 4.05 -14.53 15.66
C PHE A 159 4.59 -15.65 16.55
N TYR A 160 4.59 -16.89 16.07
CA TYR A 160 5.00 -18.04 16.88
C TYR A 160 6.50 -18.00 17.18
N HIS A 161 7.31 -17.60 16.18
CA HIS A 161 8.74 -17.36 16.37
C HIS A 161 8.99 -16.24 17.38
N ILE A 162 8.26 -15.12 17.25
CA ILE A 162 8.33 -13.98 18.17
C ILE A 162 7.92 -14.38 19.59
N TYR A 163 6.90 -15.23 19.71
CA TYR A 163 6.41 -15.74 20.99
C TYR A 163 7.46 -16.59 21.71
N LEU A 164 8.10 -17.53 21.00
CA LEU A 164 9.13 -18.39 21.59
C LEU A 164 10.38 -17.62 22.04
N HIS A 165 10.70 -16.52 21.37
CA HIS A 165 11.84 -15.66 21.69
C HIS A 165 11.45 -14.43 22.52
N TYR A 166 10.24 -14.41 23.07
CA TYR A 166 9.77 -13.27 23.86
C TYR A 166 10.61 -13.14 25.15
N GLY A 167 11.26 -11.99 25.33
CA GLY A 167 12.14 -11.74 26.47
C GLY A 167 13.63 -12.08 26.24
N TYR A 168 13.98 -12.64 25.08
CA TYR A 168 15.37 -12.79 24.64
C TYR A 168 15.73 -11.75 23.59
N ASP A 169 17.00 -11.32 23.57
CA ASP A 169 17.50 -10.40 22.56
C ASP A 169 17.54 -11.07 21.19
N ILE A 170 16.52 -10.79 20.37
CA ILE A 170 16.47 -11.20 18.96
C ILE A 170 17.65 -10.55 18.23
N SER A 171 18.44 -11.38 17.54
CA SER A 171 19.60 -10.91 16.79
C SER A 171 19.21 -9.92 15.69
N VAL A 172 20.12 -9.01 15.33
CA VAL A 172 19.91 -8.05 14.22
C VAL A 172 19.67 -8.80 12.90
N VAL A 173 20.29 -9.97 12.74
CA VAL A 173 20.14 -10.83 11.56
C VAL A 173 18.71 -11.36 11.44
N GLU A 174 18.10 -11.84 12.51
CA GLU A 174 16.70 -12.30 12.50
C GLU A 174 15.73 -11.16 12.15
N LYS A 175 15.96 -9.96 12.70
CA LYS A 175 15.16 -8.78 12.35
C LYS A 175 15.26 -8.47 10.86
N LEU A 176 16.46 -8.54 10.29
CA LEU A 176 16.69 -8.31 8.86
C LEU A 176 16.01 -9.39 8.00
N ILE A 177 16.10 -10.65 8.39
CA ILE A 177 15.45 -11.77 7.68
C ILE A 177 13.93 -11.59 7.62
N SER A 178 13.30 -11.16 8.71
CA SER A 178 11.84 -10.92 8.73
C SER A 178 11.41 -9.72 7.86
N PHE A 179 12.30 -8.75 7.64
CA PHE A 179 12.04 -7.54 6.86
C PHE A 179 12.31 -7.72 5.36
N LEU A 180 13.28 -8.56 5.00
CA LEU A 180 13.77 -8.69 3.63
C LEU A 180 12.70 -9.13 2.62
N PRO A 181 11.85 -10.15 2.88
CA PRO A 181 10.79 -10.54 1.95
C PRO A 181 9.81 -9.40 1.69
N GLN A 182 9.42 -8.69 2.74
CA GLN A 182 8.52 -7.53 2.64
C GLN A 182 9.15 -6.46 1.74
N PHE A 183 10.40 -6.09 1.97
CA PHE A 183 11.11 -5.09 1.17
C PHE A 183 11.27 -5.51 -0.30
N MET A 184 11.63 -6.77 -0.55
CA MET A 184 11.78 -7.31 -1.92
C MET A 184 10.46 -7.25 -2.69
N VAL A 185 9.35 -7.69 -2.09
CA VAL A 185 8.03 -7.64 -2.75
C VAL A 185 7.61 -6.20 -3.02
N GLN A 186 7.86 -5.27 -2.10
CA GLN A 186 7.58 -3.84 -2.34
C GLN A 186 8.35 -3.31 -3.55
N LEU A 187 9.64 -3.60 -3.66
CA LEU A 187 10.45 -3.20 -4.81
C LEU A 187 9.90 -3.78 -6.12
N VAL A 188 9.63 -5.09 -6.16
CA VAL A 188 9.10 -5.75 -7.36
C VAL A 188 7.79 -5.11 -7.81
N LEU A 189 6.85 -4.86 -6.87
CA LEU A 189 5.57 -4.23 -7.19
C LEU A 189 5.72 -2.80 -7.72
N ILE A 190 6.67 -2.02 -7.19
CA ILE A 190 6.99 -0.69 -7.72
C ILE A 190 7.46 -0.80 -9.18
N PHE A 191 8.43 -1.69 -9.47
CA PHE A 191 8.95 -1.84 -10.83
C PHE A 191 7.90 -2.33 -11.82
N CYS A 192 7.02 -3.25 -11.41
CA CYS A 192 5.99 -3.80 -12.27
C CYS A 192 4.83 -2.82 -12.51
N PHE A 193 4.39 -2.09 -11.47
CA PHE A 193 3.10 -1.41 -11.50
C PHE A 193 3.16 0.11 -11.31
N ALA A 194 4.33 0.74 -11.09
CA ALA A 194 4.39 2.19 -10.82
C ALA A 194 3.69 3.08 -11.87
N LYS A 195 3.54 2.63 -13.11
CA LYS A 195 2.80 3.36 -14.16
C LYS A 195 1.29 3.42 -13.90
N ASP A 196 0.72 2.40 -13.26
CA ASP A 196 -0.68 2.35 -12.81
C ASP A 196 -0.71 2.64 -11.31
N LEU A 197 -0.73 3.93 -10.96
CA LEU A 197 -0.51 4.36 -9.59
C LEU A 197 -1.51 3.74 -8.60
N PRO A 198 -2.84 3.85 -8.76
CA PRO A 198 -3.77 3.32 -7.76
C PRO A 198 -3.72 1.80 -7.63
N PHE A 199 -3.46 1.08 -8.72
CA PHE A 199 -3.21 -0.35 -8.64
C PHE A 199 -1.92 -0.66 -7.88
N CYS A 200 -0.84 0.07 -8.16
CA CYS A 200 0.43 -0.06 -7.45
C CYS A 200 0.26 0.19 -5.95
N LEU A 201 -0.40 1.28 -5.56
CA LEU A 201 -0.67 1.62 -4.16
C LEU A 201 -1.49 0.52 -3.48
N PHE A 202 -2.54 0.00 -4.13
CA PHE A 202 -3.34 -1.10 -3.62
C PHE A 202 -2.50 -2.37 -3.41
N ALA A 203 -1.78 -2.81 -4.45
CA ALA A 203 -0.95 -4.01 -4.40
C ALA A 203 0.16 -3.90 -3.35
N GLN A 204 0.82 -2.74 -3.28
CA GLN A 204 1.81 -2.46 -2.24
C GLN A 204 1.21 -2.55 -0.84
N THR A 205 0.00 -2.01 -0.62
CA THR A 205 -0.65 -2.06 0.69
C THR A 205 -1.00 -3.48 1.10
N VAL A 206 -1.60 -4.26 0.20
CA VAL A 206 -1.93 -5.67 0.46
C VAL A 206 -0.67 -6.48 0.75
N ALA A 207 0.38 -6.30 -0.06
CA ALA A 207 1.66 -6.97 0.17
C ALA A 207 2.36 -6.49 1.46
N PHE A 208 2.28 -5.20 1.76
CA PHE A 208 2.86 -4.63 2.97
C PHE A 208 2.25 -5.25 4.22
N VAL A 209 0.93 -5.44 4.22
CA VAL A 209 0.21 -6.11 5.31
C VAL A 209 0.53 -7.60 5.32
N ALA A 210 0.41 -8.30 4.19
CA ALA A 210 0.58 -9.75 4.12
C ALA A 210 1.97 -10.24 4.56
N PHE A 211 3.02 -9.47 4.27
CA PHE A 211 4.40 -9.78 4.62
C PHE A 211 4.90 -9.06 5.89
N ASN A 212 4.05 -8.34 6.61
CA ASN A 212 4.46 -7.64 7.82
C ASN A 212 4.76 -8.64 8.96
N LYS A 213 5.76 -8.31 9.79
CA LYS A 213 6.06 -9.04 11.04
C LYS A 213 4.94 -8.97 12.08
N VAL A 214 4.17 -7.89 12.08
CA VAL A 214 3.03 -7.69 12.97
C VAL A 214 1.83 -7.32 12.12
N ILE A 215 0.79 -8.15 12.17
CA ILE A 215 -0.46 -7.93 11.45
C ILE A 215 -1.59 -7.87 12.47
N THR A 216 -2.30 -6.75 12.49
CA THR A 216 -3.52 -6.57 13.27
C THR A 216 -4.71 -6.34 12.35
N ALA A 217 -5.92 -6.63 12.83
CA ALA A 217 -7.15 -6.45 12.07
C ALA A 217 -7.30 -5.02 11.51
N GLN A 218 -6.80 -3.99 12.22
CA GLN A 218 -6.91 -2.59 11.83
C GLN A 218 -6.31 -2.29 10.45
N TYR A 219 -5.27 -3.04 10.06
CA TYR A 219 -4.54 -2.80 8.81
C TYR A 219 -5.39 -3.10 7.57
N PHE A 220 -6.46 -3.88 7.71
CA PHE A 220 -7.31 -4.24 6.57
C PHE A 220 -8.08 -3.04 5.99
N VAL A 221 -8.30 -2.01 6.81
CA VAL A 221 -8.93 -0.75 6.38
C VAL A 221 -8.08 -0.05 5.29
N TRP A 222 -6.76 -0.21 5.34
CA TRP A 222 -5.82 0.46 4.44
C TRP A 222 -6.01 0.06 2.99
N PHE A 223 -6.10 -1.23 2.68
CA PHE A 223 -6.33 -1.66 1.29
C PHE A 223 -7.81 -1.63 0.91
N PHE A 224 -8.75 -1.67 1.88
CA PHE A 224 -10.16 -1.48 1.58
C PHE A 224 -10.49 -0.08 1.06
N CYS A 225 -9.75 0.96 1.47
CA CYS A 225 -9.99 2.31 0.92
C CYS A 225 -9.55 2.42 -0.55
N LEU A 226 -8.56 1.62 -0.96
CA LEU A 226 -8.02 1.60 -2.32
C LEU A 226 -8.77 0.62 -3.24
N LEU A 227 -9.43 -0.40 -2.69
CA LEU A 227 -10.15 -1.41 -3.47
C LEU A 227 -11.18 -0.82 -4.46
N PRO A 228 -12.04 0.16 -4.09
CA PRO A 228 -12.97 0.78 -5.05
C PRO A 228 -12.27 1.48 -6.23
N LEU A 229 -11.01 1.89 -6.07
CA LEU A 229 -10.21 2.54 -7.11
C LEU A 229 -9.55 1.55 -8.07
N ILE A 230 -9.69 0.24 -7.87
CA ILE A 230 -9.16 -0.77 -8.81
C ILE A 230 -10.26 -1.64 -9.41
N LEU A 231 -11.41 -1.77 -8.74
CA LEU A 231 -12.51 -2.63 -9.19
C LEU A 231 -13.01 -2.35 -10.62
N PRO A 232 -13.20 -1.09 -11.06
CA PRO A 232 -13.64 -0.80 -12.43
C PRO A 232 -12.68 -1.30 -13.51
N TRP A 233 -11.41 -1.48 -13.17
CA TRP A 233 -10.33 -1.90 -14.07
C TRP A 233 -9.99 -3.38 -13.91
N SER A 234 -10.89 -4.16 -13.31
CA SER A 234 -10.73 -5.60 -13.19
C SER A 234 -11.65 -6.34 -14.18
N LYS A 235 -11.10 -7.32 -14.89
CA LYS A 235 -11.88 -8.30 -15.67
C LYS A 235 -12.54 -9.37 -14.79
N MET A 236 -12.29 -9.33 -13.48
CA MET A 236 -12.74 -10.34 -12.53
C MET A 236 -14.28 -10.35 -12.44
N LYS A 237 -14.89 -11.52 -12.67
CA LYS A 237 -16.33 -11.68 -12.53
C LYS A 237 -16.68 -11.82 -11.05
N LEU A 238 -17.49 -10.91 -10.52
CA LEU A 238 -17.87 -10.89 -9.11
C LEU A 238 -18.47 -12.23 -8.64
N LYS A 239 -19.30 -12.89 -9.46
CA LYS A 239 -20.02 -14.11 -9.10
C LYS A 239 -19.10 -15.27 -8.68
N TRP A 240 -17.95 -15.43 -9.33
CA TRP A 240 -17.06 -16.56 -9.11
C TRP A 240 -15.78 -16.12 -8.41
N ASP A 241 -14.86 -15.51 -9.16
CA ASP A 241 -13.54 -15.11 -8.65
C ASP A 241 -13.66 -14.09 -7.50
N GLY A 242 -14.61 -13.15 -7.59
CA GLY A 242 -14.88 -12.19 -6.52
C GLY A 242 -15.40 -12.87 -5.25
N THR A 243 -16.41 -13.73 -5.37
CA THR A 243 -16.93 -14.54 -4.26
C THR A 243 -15.84 -15.43 -3.66
N LEU A 244 -14.99 -16.03 -4.49
CA LEU A 244 -13.86 -16.85 -4.05
C LEU A 244 -12.88 -16.05 -3.21
N CYS A 245 -12.51 -14.83 -3.64
CA CYS A 245 -11.67 -13.92 -2.85
C CYS A 245 -12.30 -13.60 -1.50
N ILE A 246 -13.59 -13.22 -1.48
CA ILE A 246 -14.30 -12.85 -0.25
C ILE A 246 -14.36 -14.04 0.72
N LEU A 247 -14.78 -15.21 0.24
CA LEU A 247 -14.89 -16.42 1.06
C LEU A 247 -13.52 -16.89 1.56
N SER A 248 -12.49 -16.85 0.73
CA SER A 248 -11.12 -17.23 1.13
C SER A 248 -10.58 -16.28 2.21
N TRP A 249 -10.79 -14.97 2.03
CA TRP A 249 -10.33 -13.96 2.97
C TRP A 249 -11.07 -14.00 4.31
N MET A 250 -12.40 -14.09 4.28
CA MET A 250 -13.24 -14.19 5.48
C MET A 250 -13.01 -15.53 6.19
N GLY A 251 -12.96 -16.64 5.43
CA GLY A 251 -12.73 -17.97 5.97
C GLY A 251 -11.39 -18.08 6.69
N ALA A 252 -10.32 -17.55 6.12
CA ALA A 252 -9.01 -17.54 6.76
C ALA A 252 -9.00 -16.73 8.07
N GLN A 253 -9.72 -15.60 8.14
CA GLN A 253 -9.84 -14.83 9.38
C GLN A 253 -10.66 -15.55 10.43
N VAL A 254 -11.83 -16.09 10.07
CA VAL A 254 -12.67 -16.83 11.03
C VAL A 254 -11.93 -18.04 11.56
N HIS A 255 -11.21 -18.76 10.69
CA HIS A 255 -10.34 -19.86 11.09
C HIS A 255 -9.29 -19.42 12.11
N TRP A 256 -8.57 -18.32 11.85
CA TRP A 256 -7.59 -17.77 12.79
C TRP A 256 -8.22 -17.32 14.11
N LEU A 257 -9.34 -16.60 14.05
CA LEU A 257 -10.06 -16.07 15.22
C LEU A 257 -10.58 -17.18 16.13
N MET A 258 -11.01 -18.30 15.56
CA MET A 258 -11.44 -19.48 16.32
C MET A 258 -10.30 -19.99 17.22
N TRP A 259 -9.09 -20.20 16.66
CA TRP A 259 -7.93 -20.63 17.43
C TRP A 259 -7.47 -19.57 18.44
N GLY A 260 -7.48 -18.30 18.03
CA GLY A 260 -7.16 -17.18 18.92
C GLY A 260 -8.12 -17.12 20.11
N TYR A 261 -9.41 -17.41 19.91
CA TYR A 261 -10.39 -17.46 20.98
C TYR A 261 -10.11 -18.59 21.98
N LEU A 262 -9.80 -19.79 21.50
CA LEU A 262 -9.47 -20.95 22.35
C LEU A 262 -8.21 -20.69 23.17
N LEU A 263 -7.21 -20.05 22.56
CA LEU A 263 -5.97 -19.70 23.25
C LEU A 263 -6.19 -18.63 24.32
N GLU A 264 -6.76 -17.48 23.95
CA GLU A 264 -6.76 -16.29 24.81
C GLU A 264 -7.91 -16.29 25.84
N PHE A 265 -9.08 -16.80 25.47
CA PHE A 265 -10.26 -16.77 26.35
C PHE A 265 -10.54 -18.10 27.04
N LYS A 266 -10.18 -19.23 26.42
CA LYS A 266 -10.35 -20.56 27.04
C LYS A 266 -9.06 -21.10 27.68
N GLY A 267 -7.91 -20.47 27.44
CA GLY A 267 -6.63 -20.90 28.01
C GLY A 267 -6.14 -22.24 27.49
N ILE A 268 -6.64 -22.69 26.33
CA ILE A 268 -6.24 -23.97 25.73
C ILE A 268 -4.95 -23.76 24.95
N ASN A 269 -3.96 -24.61 25.17
CA ASN A 269 -2.68 -24.53 24.47
C ASN A 269 -2.82 -24.98 23.00
N VAL A 270 -3.15 -24.04 22.11
CA VAL A 270 -3.32 -24.24 20.66
C VAL A 270 -2.36 -23.38 19.82
N PHE A 271 -1.14 -23.15 20.31
CA PHE A 271 -0.17 -22.26 19.64
C PHE A 271 0.21 -22.75 18.23
N LEU A 272 0.34 -24.07 18.03
CA LEU A 272 0.72 -24.65 16.75
C LEU A 272 -0.40 -24.51 15.73
N GLU A 273 -1.64 -24.78 16.13
CA GLU A 273 -2.83 -24.64 15.29
C GLU A 273 -3.05 -23.17 14.90
N LEU A 274 -2.85 -22.25 15.84
CA LEU A 274 -2.88 -20.81 15.56
C LEU A 274 -1.78 -20.38 14.57
N TRP A 275 -0.60 -20.99 14.67
CA TRP A 275 0.50 -20.79 13.71
C TRP A 275 0.15 -21.32 12.32
N VAL A 276 -0.40 -22.53 12.21
CA VAL A 276 -0.91 -23.06 10.94
C VAL A 276 -2.01 -22.16 10.37
N ALA A 277 -2.92 -21.64 11.20
CA ALA A 277 -3.93 -20.69 10.77
C ALA A 277 -3.32 -19.38 10.22
N SER A 278 -2.19 -18.93 10.77
CA SER A 278 -1.45 -17.75 10.28
C SER A 278 -0.81 -18.01 8.92
N LEU A 279 -0.27 -19.23 8.70
CA LEU A 279 0.21 -19.66 7.38
C LEU A 279 -0.92 -19.69 6.33
N VAL A 280 -2.08 -20.23 6.70
CA VAL A 280 -3.27 -20.24 5.83
C VAL A 280 -3.74 -18.82 5.53
N PHE A 281 -3.74 -17.93 6.52
CA PHE A 281 -4.08 -16.52 6.33
C PHE A 281 -3.12 -15.81 5.39
N HIS A 282 -1.80 -16.03 5.55
CA HIS A 282 -0.80 -15.49 4.63
C HIS A 282 -1.00 -16.02 3.20
N ALA A 283 -1.18 -17.34 3.03
CA ALA A 283 -1.44 -17.96 1.73
C ALA A 283 -2.71 -17.41 1.06
N ALA A 284 -3.78 -17.18 1.82
CA ALA A 284 -5.01 -16.57 1.32
C ALA A 284 -4.76 -15.14 0.79
N ASN A 285 -4.01 -14.31 1.53
CA ASN A 285 -3.69 -12.95 1.07
C ASN A 285 -2.82 -12.96 -0.20
N VAL A 286 -1.82 -13.83 -0.28
CA VAL A 286 -0.96 -13.97 -1.48
C VAL A 286 -1.78 -14.49 -2.66
N PHE A 287 -2.65 -15.47 -2.45
CA PHE A 287 -3.56 -15.99 -3.47
C PHE A 287 -4.48 -14.91 -4.03
N ILE A 288 -5.14 -14.13 -3.15
CA ILE A 288 -6.02 -13.03 -3.55
C ILE A 288 -5.25 -11.96 -4.32
N LEU A 289 -4.08 -11.54 -3.82
CA LEU A 289 -3.24 -10.56 -4.50
C LEU A 289 -2.86 -11.04 -5.91
N THR A 290 -2.47 -12.31 -6.04
CA THR A 290 -2.12 -12.92 -7.33
C THR A 290 -3.33 -12.98 -8.26
N LEU A 291 -4.52 -13.34 -7.75
CA LEU A 291 -5.74 -13.40 -8.55
C LEU A 291 -6.14 -12.00 -9.05
N VAL A 292 -6.04 -11.00 -8.19
CA VAL A 292 -6.31 -9.60 -8.54
C VAL A 292 -5.32 -9.11 -9.59
N ILE A 293 -4.01 -9.38 -9.44
CA ILE A 293 -2.99 -9.04 -10.45
C ILE A 293 -3.30 -9.68 -11.81
N ARG A 294 -3.66 -10.97 -11.83
CA ARG A 294 -3.95 -11.70 -13.08
C ARG A 294 -5.17 -11.17 -13.82
N HIS A 295 -6.16 -10.67 -13.11
CA HIS A 295 -7.39 -10.12 -13.69
C HIS A 295 -7.38 -8.60 -13.85
N HIS A 296 -6.30 -7.94 -13.43
CA HIS A 296 -6.15 -6.50 -13.57
C HIS A 296 -5.94 -6.11 -15.02
N THR A 297 -6.63 -5.07 -15.45
CA THR A 297 -6.35 -4.40 -16.72
C THR A 297 -5.63 -3.10 -16.43
N PHE A 298 -4.43 -2.98 -16.98
CA PHE A 298 -3.62 -1.77 -16.82
C PHE A 298 -4.44 -0.53 -17.21
N SER A 299 -4.53 0.42 -16.29
CA SER A 299 -5.10 1.73 -16.54
C SER A 299 -4.08 2.79 -16.15
N SER A 300 -3.45 3.39 -17.16
CA SER A 300 -2.60 4.53 -16.88
C SER A 300 -3.45 5.71 -16.45
N PHE A 301 -3.31 6.15 -15.20
CA PHE A 301 -3.96 7.36 -14.69
C PHE A 301 -3.49 8.64 -15.39
N PHE A 302 -2.36 8.57 -16.09
CA PHE A 302 -1.75 9.66 -16.82
C PHE A 302 -1.49 9.23 -18.25
N LEU A 303 -1.76 10.09 -19.24
CA LEU A 303 -1.45 9.86 -20.66
C LEU A 303 -0.20 10.64 -21.06
N GLY A 304 0.71 10.01 -21.80
CA GLY A 304 1.86 10.68 -22.38
C GLY A 304 1.41 11.61 -23.49
N LEU A 305 1.94 12.84 -23.53
CA LEU A 305 1.62 13.85 -24.55
C LEU A 305 1.80 13.39 -26.01
N GLU A 306 2.66 12.40 -26.25
CA GLU A 306 2.90 11.82 -27.58
C GLU A 306 1.65 11.15 -28.17
N ASP A 307 0.83 10.48 -27.34
CA ASP A 307 -0.40 9.81 -27.78
C ASP A 307 -1.48 10.82 -28.23
N VAL A 308 -1.51 12.01 -27.62
CA VAL A 308 -2.46 13.08 -28.00
C VAL A 308 -2.08 13.70 -29.33
N LYS A 309 -0.78 13.86 -29.62
CA LYS A 309 -0.33 14.33 -30.94
C LYS A 309 -0.60 13.28 -32.02
N SER A 310 -0.34 11.99 -31.76
CA SER A 310 -0.63 10.91 -32.72
C SER A 310 -2.12 10.82 -33.09
N LYS A 311 -3.03 10.90 -32.11
CA LYS A 311 -4.49 10.89 -32.37
C LYS A 311 -4.98 12.12 -33.15
N ASN A 312 -4.35 13.28 -32.98
CA ASN A 312 -4.71 14.48 -33.72
C ASN A 312 -4.13 14.50 -35.14
N VAL A 313 -2.97 13.88 -35.37
CA VAL A 313 -2.41 13.70 -36.72
C VAL A 313 -3.22 12.67 -37.51
N ALA A 314 -3.66 11.59 -36.89
CA ALA A 314 -4.52 10.57 -37.53
C ALA A 314 -5.96 11.03 -37.84
N LYS A 315 -6.35 12.26 -37.45
CA LYS A 315 -7.63 12.89 -37.81
C LYS A 315 -7.50 13.98 -38.88
N LEU A 316 -6.29 14.20 -39.39
CA LEU A 316 -5.95 15.25 -40.36
C LEU A 316 -5.41 14.69 -41.68
N GLU A 317 -5.54 13.39 -41.92
CA GLU A 317 -5.27 12.74 -43.22
C GLU A 317 -6.56 12.17 -43.83
#